data_AF-C7GI98-F1
#
_entry.id   AF-C7GI98-F1
#
_cell.length_a   1.000
_cell.length_b   1.000
_cell.length_c   1.000
_cell.angle_alpha   90.00
_cell.angle_beta   90.00
_cell.angle_gamma   90.00
#
_symmetry.space_group_name_H-M   'P 1'
#
loop_
_entity.id
_entity.type
_entity.pdbx_description
1 polymer ?
#
loop_
_entity_poly.entity_id
_entity_poly.type
_entity_poly.pdbx_seq_one_letter_code
_entity_poly.pdbx_strand_id
1 'polypeptide(L)'
;NSMNAPIQLLGQGNTAGALFSGYPEKVEIKEERGYRIADIQAVSGTILLDQKKSNRVFQKKVQTYMGIASAVTADTEHSACILPGSDMRTGGTLIQYQETDWRFLKRMASQLGLPLVPDTSYYYPRFYLGLPEGEKRELGEIIFCDLCFDGRYYAV
;
A
#
# COMPACT_ATOMS: atom_id res chain seq x y z
N ASN A 1 2.03 -6.78 -19.45
CA ASN A 1 2.15 -5.55 -18.64
C ASN A 1 3.49 -5.56 -17.92
N SER A 2 4.56 -5.17 -18.59
CA SER A 2 5.82 -4.86 -17.90
C SER A 2 5.57 -3.59 -17.11
N MET A 3 5.43 -3.69 -15.79
CA MET A 3 5.48 -2.48 -14.98
C MET A 3 6.84 -1.82 -15.16
N ASN A 4 6.80 -0.51 -15.31
CA ASN A 4 8.00 0.32 -15.35
C ASN A 4 8.83 0.06 -14.09
N ALA A 5 10.16 0.19 -14.21
CA ALA A 5 11.04 0.07 -13.06
C ALA A 5 10.58 1.01 -11.93
N PRO A 6 10.65 0.57 -10.66
CA PRO A 6 10.22 1.40 -9.56
C PRO A 6 11.15 2.62 -9.39
N ILE A 7 10.60 3.71 -8.88
CA ILE A 7 11.32 4.95 -8.59
C ILE A 7 11.45 5.14 -7.08
N GLN A 8 12.51 5.83 -6.67
CA GLN A 8 12.77 6.20 -5.29
C GLN A 8 12.99 7.70 -5.16
N LEU A 9 12.31 8.31 -4.19
CA LEU A 9 12.57 9.65 -3.71
C LEU A 9 13.37 9.55 -2.42
N LEU A 10 14.56 10.14 -2.39
CA LEU A 10 15.45 10.13 -1.24
C LEU A 10 15.53 11.54 -0.63
N GLY A 11 15.53 11.61 0.70
CA GLY A 11 15.77 12.87 1.41
C GLY A 11 17.25 13.25 1.35
N GLN A 12 17.54 14.53 1.16
CA GLN A 12 18.92 15.03 1.16
C GLN A 12 19.37 15.24 2.63
N GLY A 13 20.38 14.50 3.07
CA GLY A 13 20.91 14.56 4.44
C GLY A 13 20.54 13.34 5.28
N ASN A 14 21.39 12.31 5.22
CA ASN A 14 21.51 11.12 6.09
C ASN A 14 20.25 10.65 6.86
N THR A 15 19.10 10.57 6.20
CA THR A 15 17.89 9.92 6.73
C THR A 15 17.92 8.46 6.26
N ALA A 16 17.78 7.53 7.20
CA ALA A 16 18.01 6.10 6.99
C ALA A 16 16.93 5.36 6.17
N GLY A 17 16.32 6.02 5.16
CA GLY A 17 15.29 5.42 4.34
C GLY A 17 14.82 6.31 3.17
N ALA A 18 14.18 5.70 2.18
CA ALA A 18 13.52 6.43 1.10
C ALA A 18 12.29 7.18 1.63
N LEU A 19 12.10 8.42 1.20
CA LEU A 19 10.89 9.19 1.46
C LEU A 19 9.69 8.59 0.72
N PHE A 20 9.95 8.03 -0.46
CA PHE A 20 8.97 7.31 -1.25
C PHE A 20 9.66 6.27 -2.14
N SER A 21 9.02 5.12 -2.29
CA SER A 21 9.37 4.02 -3.18
C SER A 21 8.08 3.54 -3.84
N GLY A 22 8.04 3.49 -5.16
CA GLY A 22 6.82 3.11 -5.86
C GLY A 22 6.99 3.01 -7.36
N TYR A 23 5.87 2.90 -8.07
CA TYR A 23 5.83 2.73 -9.52
C TYR A 23 5.28 3.98 -10.17
N PRO A 24 5.86 4.45 -11.29
CA PRO A 24 5.32 5.58 -12.03
C PRO A 24 3.98 5.18 -12.67
N GLU A 25 2.92 5.90 -12.33
CA GLU A 25 1.58 5.74 -12.90
C GLU A 25 1.40 6.64 -14.13
N LYS A 26 1.95 7.85 -14.08
CA LYS A 26 1.91 8.81 -15.18
C LYS A 26 3.20 9.60 -15.27
N VAL A 27 3.71 9.78 -16.48
CA VAL A 27 4.91 10.58 -16.76
C VAL A 27 4.59 11.52 -17.91
N GLU A 28 4.76 12.81 -17.69
CA GLU A 28 4.68 13.85 -18.72
C GLU A 28 5.99 14.61 -18.79
N ILE A 29 6.49 14.86 -20.00
CA ILE A 29 7.67 15.68 -20.21
C ILE A 29 7.26 16.89 -21.03
N LYS A 30 7.57 18.09 -20.54
CA LYS A 30 7.25 19.37 -21.18
C LYS A 30 8.54 20.16 -21.39
N GLU A 31 8.61 20.91 -22.48
CA GLU A 31 9.71 21.84 -22.73
C GLU A 31 9.19 23.26 -22.59
N GLU A 32 9.72 24.00 -21.61
CA GLU A 32 9.29 25.36 -21.31
C GLU A 32 10.50 26.27 -21.18
N ARG A 33 10.55 27.33 -22.00
CA ARG A 33 11.64 28.34 -22.01
C ARG A 33 13.05 27.73 -22.14
N GLY A 34 13.17 26.63 -22.89
CA GLY A 34 14.43 25.90 -23.10
C GLY A 34 14.79 24.91 -21.99
N TYR A 35 13.96 24.73 -20.96
CA TYR A 35 14.11 23.71 -19.93
C TYR A 35 13.19 22.52 -20.19
N ARG A 36 13.68 21.30 -19.92
CA ARG A 36 12.84 20.10 -19.90
C ARG A 36 12.36 19.84 -18.47
N ILE A 37 11.06 19.81 -18.29
CA ILE A 37 10.37 19.57 -17.01
C ILE A 37 9.69 18.21 -17.11
N ALA A 38 9.88 17.36 -16.10
CA ALA A 38 9.23 16.05 -16.00
C ALA A 38 8.25 16.04 -14.81
N ASP A 39 6.97 15.86 -15.11
CA ASP A 39 5.91 15.64 -14.11
C ASP A 39 5.70 14.13 -13.96
N ILE A 40 5.97 13.59 -12.77
CA ILE A 40 5.86 12.16 -12.47
C ILE A 40 4.85 11.96 -11.35
N GLN A 41 3.76 11.25 -11.66
CA GLN A 41 2.84 10.72 -10.66
C GLN A 41 3.22 9.28 -10.38
N ALA A 42 3.42 8.96 -9.10
CA ALA A 42 3.79 7.62 -8.67
C ALA A 42 2.86 7.10 -7.58
N VAL A 43 2.68 5.77 -7.57
CA VAL A 43 1.85 5.04 -6.62
C VAL A 43 2.69 4.03 -5.86
N SER A 44 2.32 3.71 -4.62
CA SER A 44 3.10 2.80 -3.77
C SER A 44 3.10 1.37 -4.31
N GLY A 45 3.96 0.50 -3.75
CA GLY A 45 4.04 -0.90 -4.13
C GLY A 45 2.71 -1.67 -4.02
N THR A 46 1.74 -1.18 -3.25
CA THR A 46 0.40 -1.81 -3.13
C THR A 46 -0.38 -1.86 -4.46
N ILE A 47 0.01 -1.07 -5.47
CA ILE A 47 -0.58 -1.17 -6.82
C ILE A 47 -0.44 -2.57 -7.42
N LEU A 48 0.56 -3.36 -7.00
CA LEU A 48 0.74 -4.75 -7.44
C LEU A 48 -0.40 -5.66 -6.99
N LEU A 49 -1.10 -5.30 -5.92
CA LEU A 49 -2.26 -6.03 -5.40
C LEU A 49 -3.58 -5.59 -6.07
N ASP A 50 -3.58 -4.49 -6.84
CA ASP A 50 -4.80 -3.91 -7.43
C ASP A 50 -4.90 -4.14 -8.95
N GLN A 51 -4.25 -5.17 -9.48
CA GLN A 51 -4.11 -5.37 -10.94
C GLN A 51 -5.06 -6.40 -11.52
N LYS A 52 -5.32 -7.46 -10.75
CA LYS A 52 -6.04 -8.63 -11.21
C LYS A 52 -7.16 -8.95 -10.24
N LYS A 53 -8.35 -9.15 -10.80
CA LYS A 53 -9.50 -9.67 -10.05
C LYS A 53 -9.32 -11.15 -9.81
N SER A 54 -9.67 -11.59 -8.61
CA SER A 54 -9.56 -12.98 -8.18
C SER A 54 -10.90 -13.47 -7.64
N ASN A 55 -11.05 -14.80 -7.64
CA ASN A 55 -12.19 -15.48 -7.02
C ASN A 55 -11.64 -16.52 -6.06
N ARG A 56 -11.77 -16.28 -4.75
CA ARG A 56 -11.23 -17.14 -3.69
C ARG A 56 -12.24 -17.29 -2.56
N VAL A 57 -12.23 -18.44 -1.90
CA VAL A 57 -13.16 -18.76 -0.80
C VAL A 57 -12.36 -19.14 0.44
N PHE A 58 -12.62 -18.45 1.54
CA PHE A 58 -11.96 -18.65 2.83
C PHE A 58 -12.98 -19.15 3.86
N GLN A 59 -13.02 -20.47 4.06
CA GLN A 59 -14.03 -21.18 4.85
C GLN A 59 -13.46 -21.95 6.05
N LYS A 60 -12.17 -21.78 6.37
CA LYS A 60 -11.53 -22.56 7.44
C LYS A 60 -12.15 -22.18 8.79
N LYS A 61 -12.52 -23.19 9.59
CA LYS A 61 -13.15 -23.02 10.92
C LYS A 61 -12.34 -22.15 11.86
N VAL A 62 -11.02 -22.30 11.83
CA VAL A 62 -10.05 -21.51 12.60
C VAL A 62 -9.20 -20.75 11.58
N GLN A 63 -9.66 -19.55 11.19
CA GLN A 63 -8.93 -18.67 10.28
C GLN A 63 -8.96 -17.22 10.79
N THR A 64 -7.87 -16.52 10.57
CA THR A 64 -7.66 -15.16 11.04
C THR A 64 -7.53 -14.17 9.89
N TYR A 65 -7.65 -12.89 10.19
CA TYR A 65 -7.50 -11.84 9.18
C TYR A 65 -6.08 -11.82 8.61
N MET A 66 -5.04 -11.98 9.44
CA MET A 66 -3.66 -12.07 8.92
C MET A 66 -3.44 -13.35 8.11
N GLY A 67 -4.03 -14.47 8.52
CA GLY A 67 -3.94 -15.72 7.76
C GLY A 67 -4.54 -15.60 6.35
N ILE A 68 -5.67 -14.88 6.22
CA ILE A 68 -6.27 -14.59 4.92
C ILE A 68 -5.41 -13.58 4.14
N ALA A 69 -4.95 -12.51 4.78
CA ALA A 69 -4.10 -11.50 4.13
C ALA A 69 -2.85 -12.14 3.52
N SER A 70 -2.15 -13.00 4.27
CA SER A 70 -1.00 -13.75 3.78
C SER A 70 -1.34 -14.68 2.60
N ALA A 71 -2.52 -15.31 2.62
CA ALA A 71 -2.94 -16.18 1.52
C ALA A 71 -3.32 -15.38 0.27
N VAL A 72 -3.91 -14.19 0.43
CA VAL A 72 -4.30 -13.29 -0.65
C VAL A 72 -3.07 -12.72 -1.34
N THR A 73 -2.03 -12.35 -0.59
CA THR A 73 -0.82 -11.74 -1.15
C THR A 73 0.27 -12.75 -1.54
N ALA A 74 0.06 -14.06 -1.32
CA ALA A 74 1.05 -15.10 -1.56
C ALA A 74 1.56 -15.16 -3.02
N ASP A 75 0.70 -14.81 -3.98
CA ASP A 75 1.05 -14.79 -5.40
C ASP A 75 1.84 -13.52 -5.81
N THR A 76 2.05 -12.58 -4.87
CA THR A 76 2.75 -11.32 -5.12
C THR A 76 4.08 -11.27 -4.39
N GLU A 77 5.15 -11.05 -5.16
CA GLU A 77 6.53 -11.08 -4.68
C GLU A 77 6.78 -10.12 -3.51
N HIS A 78 7.50 -10.64 -2.50
CA HIS A 78 7.97 -9.90 -1.32
C HIS A 78 6.88 -9.07 -0.61
N SER A 79 5.61 -9.47 -0.75
CA SER A 79 4.50 -8.80 -0.11
C SER A 79 4.51 -9.04 1.40
N ALA A 80 4.07 -8.04 2.15
CA ALA A 80 3.99 -8.08 3.61
C ALA A 80 2.77 -7.32 4.11
N CYS A 81 1.95 -7.99 4.90
CA CYS A 81 0.89 -7.38 5.70
C CYS A 81 1.37 -7.28 7.15
N ILE A 82 1.22 -6.11 7.76
CA ILE A 82 1.60 -5.84 9.15
C ILE A 82 0.33 -5.52 9.93
N LEU A 83 0.13 -6.15 11.08
CA LEU A 83 -0.98 -5.83 11.99
C LEU A 83 -0.41 -5.34 13.32
N PRO A 84 -0.54 -4.03 13.61
CA PRO A 84 -0.26 -3.49 14.93
C PRO A 84 -1.31 -4.02 15.92
N GLY A 85 -0.91 -4.99 16.74
CA GLY A 85 -1.77 -5.60 17.75
C GLY A 85 -2.01 -7.09 17.52
N SER A 86 -3.09 -7.61 18.11
CA SER A 86 -3.41 -9.04 18.07
C SER A 86 -4.27 -9.41 16.87
N ASP A 87 -3.91 -10.51 16.22
CA ASP A 87 -4.70 -11.07 15.13
C ASP A 87 -6.05 -11.61 15.62
N MET A 88 -7.07 -11.47 14.78
CA MET A 88 -8.46 -11.76 15.11
C MET A 88 -9.01 -12.85 14.21
N ARG A 89 -9.91 -13.67 14.75
CA ARG A 89 -10.65 -14.65 13.95
C ARG A 89 -11.72 -13.96 13.12
N THR A 90 -11.87 -14.40 11.88
CA THR A 90 -12.85 -13.82 10.93
C THR A 90 -14.29 -14.18 11.26
N GLY A 91 -14.51 -15.19 12.12
CA GLY A 91 -15.83 -15.57 12.62
C GLY A 91 -16.77 -16.18 11.57
N GLY A 92 -16.35 -16.33 10.32
CA GLY A 92 -17.21 -16.80 9.24
C GLY A 92 -16.49 -16.99 7.91
N THR A 93 -17.29 -17.17 6.87
CA THR A 93 -16.79 -17.34 5.50
C THR A 93 -16.55 -15.98 4.86
N LEU A 94 -15.37 -15.80 4.27
CA LEU A 94 -15.06 -14.66 3.42
C LEU A 94 -14.87 -15.14 1.98
N ILE A 95 -15.52 -14.45 1.05
CA ILE A 95 -15.42 -14.74 -0.38
C ILE A 95 -14.85 -13.50 -1.04
N GLN A 96 -13.74 -13.66 -1.74
CA GLN A 96 -13.26 -12.69 -2.71
C GLN A 96 -13.95 -13.01 -4.03
N TYR A 97 -14.75 -12.10 -4.56
CA TYR A 97 -15.48 -12.32 -5.82
C TYR A 97 -15.36 -11.11 -6.74
N GLN A 98 -14.78 -11.32 -7.92
CA GLN A 98 -14.64 -10.28 -8.96
C GLN A 98 -14.03 -8.95 -8.46
N GLU A 99 -13.21 -9.02 -7.42
CA GLU A 99 -12.48 -7.91 -6.83
C GLU A 99 -10.99 -8.23 -6.79
N THR A 100 -10.15 -7.19 -6.78
CA THR A 100 -8.71 -7.32 -6.68
C THR A 100 -8.29 -7.70 -5.27
N ASP A 101 -7.03 -8.12 -5.11
CA ASP A 101 -6.48 -8.45 -3.79
C ASP A 101 -6.51 -7.22 -2.88
N TRP A 102 -6.12 -6.06 -3.41
CA TRP A 102 -6.19 -4.80 -2.68
C TRP A 102 -7.62 -4.42 -2.23
N ARG A 103 -8.61 -4.52 -3.13
CA ARG A 103 -10.00 -4.22 -2.78
C ARG A 103 -10.57 -5.17 -1.73
N PHE A 104 -10.23 -6.46 -1.83
CA PHE A 104 -10.65 -7.45 -0.85
C PHE A 104 -10.05 -7.16 0.54
N LEU A 105 -8.76 -6.84 0.60
CA LEU A 105 -8.07 -6.46 1.84
C LEU A 105 -8.68 -5.19 2.45
N LYS A 106 -9.02 -4.18 1.65
CA LYS A 106 -9.72 -2.97 2.14
C LYS A 106 -11.07 -3.30 2.76
N ARG A 107 -11.84 -4.20 2.11
CA ARG A 107 -13.13 -4.65 2.65
C ARG A 107 -12.96 -5.42 3.96
N MET A 108 -11.93 -6.25 4.09
CA MET A 108 -11.59 -6.93 5.35
C MET A 108 -11.22 -5.93 6.46
N ALA A 109 -10.38 -4.94 6.15
CA ALA A 109 -9.99 -3.91 7.12
C ALA A 109 -11.20 -3.10 7.61
N SER A 110 -12.10 -2.74 6.69
CA SER A 110 -13.37 -2.05 6.99
C SER A 110 -14.26 -2.85 7.97
N GLN A 111 -14.34 -4.19 7.84
CA GLN A 111 -15.09 -5.03 8.79
C GLN A 111 -14.54 -4.98 10.23
N LEU A 112 -13.26 -4.66 10.37
CA LEU A 112 -12.59 -4.48 11.66
C LEU A 112 -12.62 -3.04 12.17
N GLY A 113 -13.19 -2.10 11.39
CA GLY A 113 -13.10 -0.67 11.69
C GLY A 113 -11.67 -0.13 11.62
N LEU A 114 -10.78 -0.82 10.89
CA LEU A 114 -9.37 -0.46 10.75
C LEU A 114 -9.09 0.10 9.35
N PRO A 115 -8.19 1.09 9.23
CA PRO A 115 -7.71 1.52 7.92
C PRO A 115 -6.75 0.49 7.31
N LEU A 116 -6.54 0.58 6.00
CA LEU A 116 -5.48 -0.14 5.30
C LEU A 116 -4.47 0.88 4.77
N VAL A 117 -3.27 0.91 5.34
CA VAL A 117 -2.28 1.96 5.09
C VAL A 117 -1.05 1.39 4.37
N PRO A 118 -0.67 1.91 3.19
CA PRO A 118 0.52 1.44 2.48
C PRO A 118 1.79 1.95 3.19
N ASP A 119 2.83 1.12 3.21
CA ASP A 119 4.19 1.57 3.48
C ASP A 119 4.78 2.16 2.20
N THR A 120 5.03 3.46 2.19
CA THR A 120 5.55 4.19 1.03
C THR A 120 7.08 4.13 0.94
N SER A 121 7.79 3.56 1.91
CA SER A 121 9.25 3.48 1.89
C SER A 121 9.79 2.28 1.09
N TYR A 122 8.93 1.33 0.71
CA TYR A 122 9.34 0.05 0.10
C TYR A 122 8.68 -0.21 -1.26
N TYR A 123 9.43 -0.84 -2.18
CA TYR A 123 8.99 -1.06 -3.56
C TYR A 123 7.94 -2.17 -3.72
N TYR A 124 8.06 -3.23 -2.92
CA TYR A 124 7.09 -4.33 -2.93
C TYR A 124 5.91 -4.02 -2.02
N PRO A 125 4.77 -4.73 -2.16
CA PRO A 125 3.56 -4.40 -1.43
C PRO A 125 3.78 -4.64 0.05
N ARG A 126 4.00 -3.56 0.79
CA ARG A 126 4.03 -3.58 2.25
C ARG A 126 2.97 -2.64 2.74
N PHE A 127 2.16 -3.10 3.68
CA PHE A 127 1.02 -2.33 4.17
C PHE A 127 0.62 -2.77 5.57
N TYR A 128 -0.04 -1.87 6.27
CA TYR A 128 -0.57 -2.05 7.60
C TYR A 128 -2.07 -2.26 7.53
N LEU A 129 -2.56 -3.33 8.17
CA LEU A 129 -3.95 -3.48 8.53
C LEU A 129 -4.12 -2.82 9.90
N GLY A 130 -4.54 -1.56 9.90
CA GLY A 130 -4.43 -0.65 11.05
C GLY A 130 -3.47 0.50 10.78
N LEU A 131 -3.22 1.32 11.81
CA LEU A 131 -2.29 2.43 11.74
C LEU A 131 -0.89 1.99 12.20
N PRO A 132 0.18 2.30 11.45
CA PRO A 132 1.54 2.06 11.94
C PRO A 132 1.77 2.84 13.24
N GLU A 133 2.57 2.27 14.15
CA GLU A 133 3.07 3.03 15.29
C GLU A 133 3.96 4.16 14.77
N GLY A 134 3.53 5.40 14.99
CA GLY A 134 4.29 6.57 14.59
C GLY A 134 5.54 6.73 15.45
N GLU A 135 6.63 7.21 14.85
CA GLU A 135 7.79 7.68 15.59
C GLU A 135 7.46 9.02 16.25
N LYS A 136 7.78 9.16 17.54
CA LYS A 136 7.77 10.48 18.17
C LYS A 136 8.92 11.30 17.60
N ARG A 137 8.60 12.40 16.92
CA ARG A 137 9.59 13.37 16.42
C ARG A 137 9.35 14.72 17.05
N GLU A 138 10.42 15.48 17.24
CA GLU A 138 10.30 16.86 17.73
C GLU A 138 9.77 17.78 16.62
N LEU A 139 9.09 18.87 16.98
CA LEU A 139 8.39 19.76 16.04
C LEU A 139 9.29 20.33 14.91
N GLY A 140 10.61 20.38 15.14
CA GLY A 140 11.61 20.85 14.17
C GLY A 140 12.16 19.78 13.22
N GLU A 141 11.83 18.51 13.42
CA GLU A 141 12.28 17.37 12.59
C GLU A 141 11.22 16.93 11.57
N ILE A 142 10.05 17.56 11.61
CA ILE A 142 8.95 17.28 10.69
C ILE A 142 9.27 17.94 9.36
N ILE A 143 9.67 17.14 8.37
CA ILE A 143 9.72 17.59 6.98
C ILE A 143 8.28 17.91 6.57
N PHE A 144 7.98 19.20 6.36
CA PHE A 144 6.70 19.62 5.82
C PHE A 144 6.55 19.03 4.41
N CYS A 145 5.63 18.09 4.26
CA CYS A 145 5.23 17.53 2.99
C CYS A 145 3.72 17.38 3.01
N ASP A 146 3.05 17.87 1.97
CA ASP A 146 1.62 17.70 1.82
C ASP A 146 1.33 16.25 1.40
N LEU A 147 1.18 15.35 2.39
CA LEU A 147 0.67 14.00 2.13
C LEU A 147 -0.85 14.06 1.90
N CYS A 148 -1.25 13.95 0.63
CA CYS A 148 -2.63 13.77 0.25
C CYS A 148 -2.92 12.29 -0.01
N PHE A 149 -3.90 11.72 0.69
CA PHE A 149 -4.44 10.40 0.35
C PHE A 149 -5.46 10.56 -0.79
N ASP A 150 -5.28 9.81 -1.89
CA ASP A 150 -6.31 9.75 -2.92
C ASP A 150 -7.55 9.02 -2.36
N GLY A 151 -8.64 9.76 -2.17
CA GLY A 151 -9.90 9.23 -1.68
C GLY A 151 -10.46 8.08 -2.54
N ARG A 152 -10.09 7.98 -3.82
CA ARG A 152 -10.49 6.86 -4.69
C ARG A 152 -9.90 5.52 -4.22
N TYR A 153 -8.74 5.55 -3.57
CA TYR A 153 -8.02 4.36 -3.12
C TYR A 153 -8.21 4.09 -1.62
N TYR A 154 -8.36 5.12 -0.78
CA TYR A 154 -8.30 4.99 0.68
C TYR A 154 -9.55 5.45 1.45
N ALA A 155 -10.57 5.99 0.79
CA ALA A 155 -11.85 6.25 1.45
C ALA A 155 -12.66 4.95 1.62
N VAL A 156 -13.25 4.78 2.80
CA VAL A 156 -14.12 3.66 3.19
C VAL A 156 -15.58 4.06 2.98
#